data_AF-A0A3C0G2W8-F1
#
_entry.id   AF-A0A3C0G2W8-F1
#
_cell.length_a   1.000
_cell.length_b   1.000
_cell.length_c   1.000
_cell.angle_alpha   90.00
_cell.angle_beta   90.00
_cell.angle_gamma   90.00
#
_symmetry.space_group_name_H-M   'P 1'
#
loop_
_entity.id
_entity.type
_entity.pdbx_description
1 polymer ?
#
loop_
_entity_poly.entity_id
_entity_poly.type
_entity_poly.pdbx_seq_one_letter_code
_entity_poly.pdbx_strand_id
1 'polypeptide(L)'
;MATTLSSTLIPTKFKDDFRDSDGYLRILFNSGRVLQARELTQLQTMLQQQIKRFGGNIFKEGGVVKPGTTQINTAYEFVKLNTTSLALPTTTSTLLGTTFTGATSGVTARVIEVVEASGSDPATIYVAYTNAPASLAGLNAVRFTAGENITNGSTTLAVQTTNTDTNPAVGRGTRFSVDSGVYFVKGFFVFTLPQAIIVSKYSDSPSETVGFKVVEDIVDVDDDASLYDNQGAVPNT
;
A
#
# COMPACT_ATOMS: atom_id res chain seq x y z
N MET A 1 -5.95 18.90 -4.11
CA MET A 1 -5.00 17.98 -4.76
C MET A 1 -3.62 18.43 -4.35
N ALA A 2 -2.86 17.56 -3.68
CA ALA A 2 -1.54 17.88 -3.17
C ALA A 2 -0.60 18.38 -4.28
N THR A 3 0.17 19.42 -3.98
CA THR A 3 1.09 20.04 -4.96
C THR A 3 2.40 19.27 -4.98
N THR A 4 2.87 18.87 -6.15
CA THR A 4 4.17 18.19 -6.27
C THR A 4 5.31 19.10 -5.82
N LEU A 5 6.22 18.57 -5.00
CA LEU A 5 7.36 19.33 -4.48
C LEU A 5 8.32 19.69 -5.63
N SER A 6 8.59 20.99 -5.81
CA SER A 6 9.62 21.48 -6.74
C SER A 6 10.66 22.34 -6.02
N SER A 7 11.90 22.31 -6.52
CA SER A 7 13.01 23.09 -5.93
C SER A 7 12.80 24.60 -5.99
N THR A 8 11.90 25.07 -6.85
CA THR A 8 11.55 26.49 -6.98
C THR A 8 10.41 26.90 -6.05
N LEU A 9 9.56 25.97 -5.61
CA LEU A 9 8.40 26.27 -4.77
C LEU A 9 8.80 26.72 -3.35
N ILE A 10 9.84 26.10 -2.79
CA ILE A 10 10.37 26.38 -1.45
C ILE A 10 10.79 27.86 -1.30
N PRO A 11 11.69 28.41 -2.15
CA PRO A 11 12.10 29.81 -2.02
C PRO A 11 11.02 30.80 -2.49
N THR A 12 10.15 30.43 -3.43
CA THR A 12 9.17 31.37 -4.02
C THR A 12 7.90 31.52 -3.19
N LYS A 13 7.28 30.40 -2.78
CA LYS A 13 6.02 30.36 -2.00
C LYS A 13 6.30 30.42 -0.50
N PHE A 14 7.23 29.59 -0.01
CA PHE A 14 7.51 29.45 1.43
C PHE A 14 8.61 30.37 1.95
N LYS A 15 9.24 31.16 1.06
CA LYS A 15 10.28 32.17 1.38
C LYS A 15 11.44 31.62 2.22
N ASP A 16 11.71 30.31 2.12
CA ASP A 16 12.91 29.72 2.70
C ASP A 16 14.07 29.93 1.72
N ASP A 17 14.91 30.90 2.07
CA ASP A 17 16.09 31.30 1.31
C ASP A 17 17.39 30.81 1.95
N PHE A 18 17.33 29.79 2.81
CA PHE A 18 18.50 29.19 3.45
C PHE A 18 19.58 28.80 2.44
N ARG A 19 20.84 29.16 2.73
CA ARG A 19 22.02 28.81 1.94
C ARG A 19 23.15 28.34 2.85
N ASP A 20 23.67 27.15 2.56
CA ASP A 20 24.82 26.58 3.28
C ASP A 20 26.09 27.46 3.18
N SER A 21 26.22 28.25 2.11
CA SER A 21 27.37 29.16 1.88
C SER A 21 27.45 30.29 2.88
N ASP A 22 26.34 30.63 3.55
CA ASP A 22 26.28 31.78 4.44
C ASP A 22 26.97 31.51 5.78
N GLY A 23 27.29 30.23 6.08
CA GLY A 23 28.14 29.84 7.20
C GLY A 23 27.49 29.96 8.59
N TYR A 24 26.18 30.19 8.66
CA TYR A 24 25.44 30.26 9.92
C TYR A 24 25.18 28.87 10.51
N LEU A 25 25.46 28.70 11.80
CA LEU A 25 25.27 27.42 12.51
C LEU A 25 23.88 27.30 13.16
N ARG A 26 23.37 28.40 13.74
CA ARG A 26 22.15 28.40 14.55
C ARG A 26 21.51 29.79 14.54
N ILE A 27 20.18 29.82 14.60
CA ILE A 27 19.38 31.02 14.81
C ILE A 27 19.19 31.23 16.32
N LEU A 28 19.46 32.46 16.79
CA LEU A 28 19.31 32.87 18.17
C LEU A 28 18.08 33.78 18.30
N PHE A 29 17.21 33.47 19.25
CA PHE A 29 16.03 34.29 19.52
C PHE A 29 16.37 35.39 20.53
N ASN A 30 16.00 36.63 20.20
CA ASN A 30 16.18 37.77 21.09
C ASN A 30 14.96 37.91 22.00
N SER A 31 15.19 37.92 23.32
CA SER A 31 14.13 38.15 24.30
C SER A 31 13.54 39.55 24.12
N GLY A 32 12.20 39.64 24.09
CA GLY A 32 11.49 40.91 23.90
C GLY A 32 11.28 41.35 22.45
N ARG A 33 11.60 40.50 21.45
CA ARG A 33 11.22 40.70 20.05
C ARG A 33 10.33 39.56 19.56
N VAL A 34 9.38 39.89 18.68
CA VAL A 34 8.53 38.90 18.03
C VAL A 34 9.32 38.08 17.02
N LEU A 35 9.02 36.78 16.97
CA LEU A 35 9.66 35.85 16.05
C LEU A 35 9.20 36.10 14.62
N GLN A 36 10.13 36.01 13.67
CA GLN A 36 9.82 36.11 12.25
C GLN A 36 9.62 34.71 11.66
N ALA A 37 8.68 34.59 10.71
CA ALA A 37 8.45 33.34 9.98
C ALA A 37 9.74 32.81 9.32
N ARG A 38 10.59 33.71 8.81
CA ARG A 38 11.89 33.38 8.22
C ARG A 38 12.85 32.71 9.22
N GLU A 39 12.85 33.15 10.47
CA GLU A 39 13.69 32.55 11.52
C GLU A 39 13.26 31.11 11.81
N LEU A 40 11.95 30.84 11.73
CA LEU A 40 11.41 29.50 11.97
C LEU A 40 11.66 28.56 10.79
N THR A 41 11.41 29.01 9.56
CA THR A 41 11.64 28.18 8.35
C THR A 41 13.12 27.86 8.18
N GLN A 42 14.01 28.85 8.35
CA GLN A 42 15.46 28.61 8.27
C GLN A 42 15.95 27.70 9.39
N LEU A 43 15.40 27.80 10.61
CA LEU A 43 15.77 26.90 11.71
C LEU A 43 15.41 25.45 11.38
N GLN A 44 14.23 25.21 10.80
CA GLN A 44 13.81 23.89 10.35
C GLN A 44 14.78 23.33 9.30
N THR A 45 15.13 24.13 8.30
CA THR A 45 16.05 23.73 7.23
C THR A 45 17.46 23.48 7.75
N MET A 46 17.99 24.33 8.64
CA MET A 46 19.30 24.13 9.29
C MET A 46 19.35 22.80 10.05
N LEU A 47 18.34 22.53 10.88
CA LEU A 47 18.27 21.29 11.65
C LEU A 47 18.15 20.07 10.73
N GLN A 48 17.32 20.16 9.69
CA GLN A 48 17.17 19.11 8.69
C GLN A 48 18.50 18.83 7.96
N GLN A 49 19.27 19.86 7.61
CA GLN A 49 20.58 19.67 6.98
C GLN A 49 21.60 18.99 7.91
N GLN A 50 21.58 19.32 9.21
CA GLN A 50 22.44 18.63 10.18
C GLN A 50 22.10 17.15 10.29
N ILE A 51 20.80 16.82 10.39
CA ILE A 51 20.31 15.43 10.41
C ILE A 51 20.67 14.72 9.10
N LYS A 52 20.49 15.37 7.95
CA LYS A 52 20.86 14.82 6.63
C LYS A 52 22.35 14.51 6.53
N ARG A 53 23.24 15.40 6.97
CA ARG A 53 24.70 15.18 6.95
C ARG A 53 25.10 14.04 7.87
N PHE A 54 24.51 13.98 9.06
CA PHE A 54 24.72 12.86 9.98
C PHE A 54 24.23 11.53 9.37
N GLY A 55 23.00 11.52 8.84
CA GLY A 55 22.40 10.36 8.20
C GLY A 55 23.18 9.89 6.98
N GLY A 56 23.61 10.81 6.11
CA GLY A 56 24.39 10.51 4.90
C GLY A 56 25.81 10.02 5.17
N ASN A 57 26.36 10.25 6.37
CA ASN A 57 27.61 9.64 6.79
C ASN A 57 27.45 8.16 7.18
N ILE A 58 26.26 7.74 7.60
CA ILE A 58 25.98 6.38 8.08
C ILE A 58 25.27 5.55 7.00
N PHE A 59 24.30 6.13 6.31
CA PHE A 59 23.43 5.47 5.36
C PHE A 59 23.60 6.06 3.95
N LYS A 60 23.51 5.18 2.95
CA LYS A 60 23.29 5.59 1.57
C LYS A 60 21.80 5.82 1.32
N GLU A 61 21.48 6.59 0.30
CA GLU A 61 20.10 6.78 -0.15
C GLU A 61 19.44 5.44 -0.49
N GLY A 62 18.23 5.22 0.02
CA GLY A 62 17.53 3.93 -0.02
C GLY A 62 17.99 2.95 1.07
N GLY A 63 18.90 3.35 1.95
CA GLY A 63 19.42 2.54 3.04
C GLY A 63 18.35 2.18 4.07
N VAL A 64 18.39 0.94 4.54
CA VAL A 64 17.48 0.45 5.58
C VAL A 64 18.02 0.86 6.95
N VAL A 65 17.26 1.67 7.68
CA VAL A 65 17.61 2.13 9.04
C VAL A 65 17.00 1.20 10.07
N LYS A 66 15.71 0.91 9.91
CA LYS A 66 15.00 -0.15 10.64
C LYS A 66 14.27 -1.03 9.62
N PRO A 67 14.65 -2.30 9.45
CA PRO A 67 13.98 -3.17 8.49
C PRO A 67 12.55 -3.46 8.95
N GLY A 68 11.60 -3.36 8.01
CA GLY A 68 10.35 -4.07 8.12
C GLY A 68 10.57 -5.54 7.75
N THR A 69 9.87 -6.45 8.42
CA THR A 69 9.86 -7.87 8.03
C THR A 69 9.23 -7.99 6.65
N THR A 70 9.94 -8.60 5.71
CA THR A 70 9.41 -8.93 4.39
C THR A 70 8.89 -10.36 4.37
N GLN A 71 7.76 -10.57 3.71
CA GLN A 71 7.13 -11.87 3.57
C GLN A 71 6.70 -12.06 2.12
N ILE A 72 7.06 -13.22 1.56
CA ILE A 72 6.63 -13.64 0.23
C ILE A 72 5.69 -14.81 0.40
N ASN A 73 4.45 -14.65 -0.07
CA ASN A 73 3.47 -15.72 -0.11
C ASN A 73 3.25 -16.14 -1.56
N THR A 74 3.87 -17.25 -1.97
CA THR A 74 3.68 -17.90 -3.28
C THR A 74 2.50 -18.87 -3.29
N ALA A 75 1.87 -19.12 -2.15
CA ALA A 75 0.67 -19.94 -2.01
C ALA A 75 -0.59 -19.05 -1.90
N TYR A 76 -0.62 -17.93 -2.65
CA TYR A 76 -1.75 -17.01 -2.62
C TYR A 76 -2.85 -17.50 -3.56
N GLU A 77 -3.78 -18.30 -3.03
CA GLU A 77 -4.78 -18.97 -3.85
C GLU A 77 -5.78 -17.97 -4.45
N PHE A 78 -5.95 -18.01 -5.78
CA PHE A 78 -6.85 -17.16 -6.54
C PHE A 78 -7.99 -17.96 -7.17
N VAL A 79 -9.09 -17.27 -7.43
CA VAL A 79 -10.26 -17.76 -8.14
C VAL A 79 -10.72 -16.67 -9.10
N LYS A 80 -10.62 -16.93 -10.40
CA LYS A 80 -11.16 -16.04 -11.44
C LYS A 80 -12.67 -16.22 -11.50
N LEU A 81 -13.37 -15.10 -11.61
CA LEU A 81 -14.82 -15.06 -11.59
C LEU A 81 -15.39 -14.78 -12.99
N ASN A 82 -16.53 -15.41 -13.25
CA ASN A 82 -17.36 -15.11 -14.41
C ASN A 82 -18.39 -14.05 -14.04
N THR A 83 -18.02 -12.79 -14.24
CA THR A 83 -18.87 -11.63 -13.92
C THR A 83 -19.96 -11.35 -14.94
N THR A 84 -19.92 -11.97 -16.12
CA THR A 84 -21.00 -11.85 -17.10
C THR A 84 -22.20 -12.72 -16.73
N SER A 85 -21.96 -13.85 -16.04
CA SER A 85 -23.01 -14.69 -15.48
C SER A 85 -23.55 -14.13 -14.15
N LEU A 86 -22.64 -13.82 -13.21
CA LEU A 86 -22.98 -13.27 -11.89
C LEU A 86 -22.07 -12.10 -11.56
N ALA A 87 -22.63 -10.89 -11.56
CA ALA A 87 -21.88 -9.66 -11.32
C ALA A 87 -21.30 -9.59 -9.89
N LEU A 88 -20.13 -8.95 -9.75
CA LEU A 88 -19.63 -8.57 -8.43
C LEU A 88 -20.56 -7.51 -7.80
N PRO A 89 -20.76 -7.55 -6.47
CA PRO A 89 -21.38 -6.46 -5.75
C PRO A 89 -20.64 -5.14 -5.98
N THR A 90 -21.37 -4.02 -6.01
CA THR A 90 -20.80 -2.67 -6.17
C THR A 90 -19.82 -2.30 -5.06
N THR A 91 -19.95 -2.91 -3.89
CA THR A 91 -19.09 -2.68 -2.72
C THR A 91 -18.34 -3.96 -2.39
N THR A 92 -17.19 -4.15 -3.03
CA THR A 92 -16.36 -5.35 -2.91
C THR A 92 -15.77 -5.57 -1.51
N SER A 93 -15.66 -4.51 -0.70
CA SER A 93 -15.22 -4.61 0.70
C SER A 93 -16.14 -5.46 1.59
N THR A 94 -17.42 -5.60 1.22
CA THR A 94 -18.38 -6.46 1.94
C THR A 94 -18.05 -7.95 1.82
N LEU A 95 -17.27 -8.34 0.81
CA LEU A 95 -16.88 -9.73 0.58
C LEU A 95 -15.67 -10.12 1.43
N LEU A 96 -14.84 -9.17 1.84
CA LEU A 96 -13.62 -9.41 2.58
C LEU A 96 -13.92 -10.08 3.93
N GLY A 97 -13.22 -11.18 4.21
CA GLY A 97 -13.40 -11.97 5.43
C GLY A 97 -14.61 -12.90 5.43
N THR A 98 -15.48 -12.85 4.43
CA THR A 98 -16.62 -13.79 4.31
C THR A 98 -16.17 -15.14 3.77
N THR A 99 -16.90 -16.21 4.15
CA THR A 99 -16.60 -17.58 3.71
C THR A 99 -17.58 -18.00 2.61
N PHE A 100 -17.04 -18.41 1.48
CA PHE A 100 -17.81 -18.96 0.36
C PHE A 100 -17.71 -20.48 0.33
N THR A 101 -18.81 -21.13 -0.05
CA THR A 101 -18.90 -22.58 -0.24
C THR A 101 -19.20 -22.90 -1.70
N GLY A 102 -18.45 -23.83 -2.29
CA GLY A 102 -18.67 -24.32 -3.63
C GLY A 102 -19.85 -25.28 -3.69
N ALA A 103 -20.79 -25.03 -4.60
CA ALA A 103 -21.99 -25.85 -4.76
C ALA A 103 -21.68 -27.26 -5.28
N THR A 104 -20.60 -27.42 -6.06
CA THR A 104 -20.20 -28.70 -6.65
C THR A 104 -19.08 -29.35 -5.86
N SER A 105 -18.03 -28.58 -5.52
CA SER A 105 -16.86 -29.08 -4.82
C SER A 105 -17.11 -29.32 -3.32
N GLY A 106 -18.07 -28.61 -2.72
CA GLY A 106 -18.30 -28.60 -1.27
C GLY A 106 -17.16 -27.97 -0.46
N VAL A 107 -16.16 -27.38 -1.13
CA VAL A 107 -15.02 -26.73 -0.50
C VAL A 107 -15.45 -25.38 0.08
N THR A 108 -14.87 -24.99 1.22
CA THR A 108 -15.09 -23.67 1.81
C THR A 108 -13.81 -22.85 1.82
N ALA A 109 -13.92 -21.58 1.48
CA ALA A 109 -12.78 -20.67 1.48
C ALA A 109 -13.18 -19.28 1.97
N ARG A 110 -12.31 -18.66 2.78
CA ARG A 110 -12.46 -17.29 3.25
C ARG A 110 -11.82 -16.31 2.28
N VAL A 111 -12.52 -15.26 1.89
CA VAL A 111 -11.99 -14.22 1.00
C VAL A 111 -11.01 -13.33 1.76
N ILE A 112 -9.82 -13.12 1.19
CA ILE A 112 -8.74 -12.31 1.75
C ILE A 112 -8.66 -10.97 1.02
N GLU A 113 -8.82 -10.99 -0.30
CA GLU A 113 -8.66 -9.82 -1.17
C GLU A 113 -9.52 -9.98 -2.41
N VAL A 114 -10.01 -8.87 -2.95
CA VAL A 114 -10.84 -8.83 -4.16
C VAL A 114 -10.18 -7.87 -5.14
N VAL A 115 -9.94 -8.34 -6.35
CA VAL A 115 -9.42 -7.55 -7.47
C VAL A 115 -10.51 -7.49 -8.53
N GLU A 116 -10.96 -6.27 -8.85
CA GLU A 116 -11.98 -6.05 -9.88
C GLU A 116 -11.45 -6.34 -11.28
N ALA A 117 -12.37 -6.56 -12.23
CA ALA A 117 -12.01 -6.79 -13.62
C ALA A 117 -11.37 -5.53 -14.22
N SER A 118 -10.32 -5.70 -15.03
CA SER A 118 -9.64 -4.61 -15.70
C SER A 118 -9.25 -5.03 -17.12
N GLY A 119 -9.92 -4.47 -18.13
CA GLY A 119 -9.69 -4.84 -19.52
C GLY A 119 -9.99 -6.32 -19.78
N SER A 120 -8.99 -7.08 -20.24
CA SER A 120 -9.10 -8.52 -20.47
C SER A 120 -8.91 -9.38 -19.21
N ASP A 121 -8.44 -8.79 -18.10
CA ASP A 121 -8.30 -9.51 -16.83
C ASP A 121 -9.68 -9.63 -16.14
N PRO A 122 -10.15 -10.85 -15.87
CA PRO A 122 -11.41 -11.05 -15.16
C PRO A 122 -11.29 -10.63 -13.69
N ALA A 123 -12.43 -10.33 -13.07
CA ALA A 123 -12.47 -10.11 -11.63
C ALA A 123 -11.98 -11.38 -10.91
N THR A 124 -11.14 -11.20 -9.91
CA THR A 124 -10.45 -12.29 -9.22
C THR A 124 -10.58 -12.08 -7.72
N ILE A 125 -10.93 -13.14 -7.01
CA ILE A 125 -10.87 -13.16 -5.54
C ILE A 125 -9.69 -14.02 -5.10
N TYR A 126 -9.02 -13.56 -4.05
CA TYR A 126 -8.00 -14.32 -3.36
C TYR A 126 -8.58 -14.89 -2.09
N VAL A 127 -8.32 -16.18 -1.84
CA VAL A 127 -9.00 -16.94 -0.80
C VAL A 127 -8.02 -17.77 0.03
N ALA A 128 -8.37 -18.00 1.29
CA ALA A 128 -7.78 -19.04 2.12
C ALA A 128 -8.78 -20.19 2.21
N TYR A 129 -8.44 -21.36 1.65
CA TYR A 129 -9.24 -22.57 1.83
C TYR A 129 -9.23 -23.00 3.30
N THR A 130 -10.42 -23.14 3.89
CA THR A 130 -10.60 -23.42 5.32
C THR A 130 -11.08 -24.84 5.61
N ASN A 131 -11.87 -25.42 4.71
CA ASN A 131 -12.40 -26.77 4.88
C ASN A 131 -12.68 -27.42 3.52
N ALA A 132 -12.60 -28.75 3.50
CA ALA A 132 -12.88 -29.59 2.35
C ALA A 132 -13.65 -30.85 2.78
N PRO A 133 -14.54 -31.38 1.93
CA PRO A 133 -15.17 -32.67 2.18
C PRO A 133 -14.15 -33.79 2.34
N ALA A 134 -14.45 -34.77 3.21
CA ALA A 134 -13.59 -35.91 3.47
C ALA A 134 -13.32 -36.77 2.21
N SER A 135 -14.20 -36.73 1.21
CA SER A 135 -14.03 -37.40 -0.08
C SER A 135 -12.85 -36.85 -0.91
N LEU A 136 -12.40 -35.63 -0.63
CA LEU A 136 -11.25 -34.99 -1.29
C LEU A 136 -9.97 -35.10 -0.46
N ALA A 137 -9.99 -35.83 0.66
CA ALA A 137 -8.83 -36.02 1.52
C ALA A 137 -7.70 -36.74 0.76
N GLY A 138 -6.48 -36.23 0.88
CA GLY A 138 -5.29 -36.78 0.22
C GLY A 138 -5.06 -36.32 -1.22
N LEU A 139 -5.95 -35.50 -1.80
CA LEU A 139 -5.65 -34.82 -3.07
C LEU A 139 -4.61 -33.72 -2.87
N ASN A 140 -3.67 -33.62 -3.81
CA ASN A 140 -2.57 -32.66 -3.77
C ASN A 140 -3.01 -31.18 -3.86
N ALA A 141 -4.23 -30.93 -4.34
CA ALA A 141 -4.79 -29.58 -4.43
C ALA A 141 -6.32 -29.62 -4.29
N VAL A 142 -6.83 -29.27 -3.11
CA VAL A 142 -8.28 -29.09 -2.91
C VAL A 142 -8.63 -27.63 -3.18
N ARG A 143 -9.44 -27.40 -4.22
CA ARG A 143 -9.81 -26.07 -4.72
C ARG A 143 -11.26 -26.06 -5.18
N PHE A 144 -11.80 -24.86 -5.44
CA PHE A 144 -13.04 -24.74 -6.19
C PHE A 144 -12.91 -25.33 -7.60
N THR A 145 -14.02 -25.85 -8.11
CA THR A 145 -14.16 -26.41 -9.45
C THR A 145 -14.50 -25.31 -10.46
N ALA A 146 -13.87 -25.34 -11.63
CA ALA A 146 -14.16 -24.39 -12.69
C ALA A 146 -15.65 -24.45 -13.10
N GLY A 147 -16.26 -23.28 -13.31
CA GLY A 147 -17.68 -23.15 -13.66
C GLY A 147 -18.67 -23.39 -12.52
N GLU A 148 -18.23 -23.68 -11.29
CA GLU A 148 -19.15 -23.84 -10.17
C GLU A 148 -19.66 -22.50 -9.63
N ASN A 149 -20.84 -22.53 -9.00
CA ASN A 149 -21.32 -21.40 -8.21
C ASN A 149 -20.77 -21.51 -6.79
N ILE A 150 -20.24 -20.41 -6.27
CA ILE A 150 -19.81 -20.26 -4.88
C ILE A 150 -20.76 -19.29 -4.18
N THR A 151 -21.18 -19.61 -2.96
CA THR A 151 -22.09 -18.74 -2.19
C THR A 151 -21.66 -18.60 -0.74
N ASN A 152 -21.85 -17.41 -0.17
CA ASN A 152 -21.71 -17.16 1.27
C ASN A 152 -23.08 -17.07 1.98
N GLY A 153 -24.16 -17.47 1.30
CA GLY A 153 -25.55 -17.38 1.77
C GLY A 153 -26.25 -16.05 1.43
N SER A 154 -25.50 -14.97 1.23
CA SER A 154 -26.05 -13.66 0.82
C SER A 154 -25.73 -13.31 -0.63
N THR A 155 -24.52 -13.65 -1.08
CA THR A 155 -24.01 -13.35 -2.41
C THR A 155 -23.58 -14.66 -3.07
N THR A 156 -23.94 -14.81 -4.34
CA THR A 156 -23.51 -15.93 -5.17
C THR A 156 -22.62 -15.40 -6.29
N LEU A 157 -21.46 -16.01 -6.47
CA LEU A 157 -20.51 -15.71 -7.55
C LEU A 157 -20.31 -16.97 -8.39
N ALA A 158 -19.93 -16.80 -9.66
CA ALA A 158 -19.62 -17.91 -10.55
C ALA A 158 -18.10 -17.98 -10.76
N VAL A 159 -17.51 -19.16 -10.57
CA VAL A 159 -16.13 -19.43 -10.96
C VAL A 159 -16.04 -19.46 -12.48
N GLN A 160 -14.95 -18.94 -13.04
CA GLN A 160 -14.68 -19.00 -14.48
C GLN A 160 -14.79 -20.44 -15.00
N THR A 161 -15.43 -20.61 -16.15
CA THR A 161 -15.60 -21.93 -16.81
C THR A 161 -14.34 -22.35 -17.55
N THR A 162 -13.67 -21.41 -18.23
CA THR A 162 -12.40 -21.65 -18.90
C THR A 162 -11.32 -21.99 -17.87
N ASN A 163 -10.76 -23.20 -17.95
CA ASN A 163 -9.70 -23.66 -17.06
C ASN A 163 -8.62 -24.38 -17.88
N THR A 164 -7.65 -23.60 -18.37
CA THR A 164 -6.50 -24.11 -19.15
C THR A 164 -5.20 -23.72 -18.45
N ASP A 165 -4.07 -24.31 -18.85
CA ASP A 165 -2.76 -23.94 -18.26
C ASP A 165 -2.41 -22.46 -18.49
N THR A 166 -2.86 -21.90 -19.62
CA THR A 166 -2.65 -20.48 -19.97
C THR A 166 -3.69 -19.54 -19.37
N ASN A 167 -4.89 -20.05 -19.06
CA ASN A 167 -5.96 -19.31 -18.42
C ASN A 167 -6.64 -20.17 -17.35
N PRO A 168 -5.95 -20.43 -16.22
CA PRO A 168 -6.49 -21.25 -15.14
C PRO A 168 -7.61 -20.49 -14.44
N ALA A 169 -8.72 -21.16 -14.11
CA ALA A 169 -9.82 -20.59 -13.35
C ALA A 169 -9.46 -20.45 -11.86
N VAL A 170 -8.65 -21.37 -11.35
CA VAL A 170 -8.17 -21.42 -9.97
C VAL A 170 -6.69 -21.75 -9.95
N GLY A 171 -5.96 -21.27 -8.95
CA GLY A 171 -4.54 -21.57 -8.84
C GLY A 171 -3.86 -20.72 -7.79
N ARG A 172 -2.53 -20.60 -7.88
CA ARG A 172 -1.71 -19.80 -6.97
C ARG A 172 -1.14 -18.58 -7.67
N GLY A 173 -1.21 -17.46 -6.98
CA GLY A 173 -0.47 -16.24 -7.27
C GLY A 173 0.60 -15.99 -6.22
N THR A 174 1.30 -14.88 -6.39
CA THR A 174 2.36 -14.45 -5.49
C THR A 174 2.06 -13.06 -4.95
N ARG A 175 2.07 -12.95 -3.62
CA ARG A 175 1.92 -11.68 -2.91
C ARG A 175 3.18 -11.38 -2.11
N PHE A 176 3.61 -10.13 -2.18
CA PHE A 176 4.69 -9.59 -1.35
C PHE A 176 4.09 -8.65 -0.31
N SER A 177 4.56 -8.76 0.92
CA SER A 177 4.24 -7.81 1.98
C SER A 177 5.47 -7.41 2.76
N VAL A 178 5.45 -6.18 3.25
CA VAL A 178 6.49 -5.60 4.09
C VAL A 178 5.82 -4.94 5.29
N ASP A 179 6.32 -5.23 6.49
CA ASP A 179 5.89 -4.57 7.71
C ASP A 179 6.44 -3.14 7.80
N SER A 180 6.00 -2.39 8.80
CA SER A 180 6.48 -1.03 9.02
C SER A 180 8.00 -0.97 9.21
N GLY A 181 8.65 -0.04 8.53
CA GLY A 181 10.09 0.16 8.61
C GLY A 181 10.49 1.64 8.54
N VAL A 182 11.77 1.92 8.74
CA VAL A 182 12.36 3.25 8.55
C VAL A 182 13.47 3.16 7.52
N TYR A 183 13.38 4.00 6.50
CA TYR A 183 14.31 4.03 5.37
C TYR A 183 14.90 5.44 5.22
N PHE A 184 16.18 5.51 4.85
CA PHE A 184 16.84 6.79 4.60
C PHE A 184 16.62 7.19 3.14
N VAL A 185 15.85 8.25 2.92
CA VAL A 185 15.42 8.69 1.58
C VAL A 185 15.53 10.21 1.48
N LYS A 186 16.28 10.68 0.48
CA LYS A 186 16.57 12.08 0.17
C LYS A 186 17.05 12.91 1.37
N GLY A 187 17.79 12.28 2.28
CA GLY A 187 18.25 12.93 3.51
C GLY A 187 17.28 12.91 4.68
N PHE A 188 16.14 12.22 4.56
CA PHE A 188 15.13 12.07 5.60
C PHE A 188 15.04 10.62 6.08
N PHE A 189 14.67 10.45 7.35
CA PHE A 189 14.30 9.16 7.91
C PHE A 189 12.80 8.95 7.73
N VAL A 190 12.42 8.26 6.66
CA VAL A 190 11.02 8.08 6.28
C VAL A 190 10.47 6.83 6.96
N PHE A 191 9.45 7.03 7.79
CA PHE A 191 8.65 5.93 8.33
C PHE A 191 7.66 5.43 7.28
N THR A 192 7.58 4.11 7.14
CA THR A 192 6.67 3.44 6.23
C THR A 192 5.72 2.56 7.03
N LEU A 193 4.44 2.60 6.68
CA LEU A 193 3.43 1.70 7.23
C LEU A 193 3.53 0.31 6.58
N PRO A 194 2.90 -0.73 7.16
CA PRO A 194 2.80 -2.03 6.51
C PRO A 194 2.11 -1.89 5.15
N GLN A 195 2.73 -2.48 4.13
CA GLN A 195 2.25 -2.41 2.75
C GLN A 195 2.35 -3.78 2.10
N ALA A 196 1.52 -4.00 1.08
CA ALA A 196 1.57 -5.22 0.31
C ALA A 196 1.19 -4.96 -1.15
N ILE A 197 1.67 -5.85 -2.01
CA ILE A 197 1.38 -5.84 -3.43
C ILE A 197 1.27 -7.27 -3.95
N ILE A 198 0.34 -7.50 -4.87
CA ILE A 198 0.29 -8.74 -5.64
C ILE A 198 1.36 -8.64 -6.72
N VAL A 199 2.42 -9.43 -6.59
CA VAL A 199 3.56 -9.45 -7.53
C VAL A 199 3.15 -10.13 -8.83
N SER A 200 2.45 -11.26 -8.72
CA SER A 200 1.88 -11.96 -9.86
C SER A 200 0.51 -12.50 -9.49
N LYS A 201 -0.48 -12.16 -10.32
CA LYS A 201 -1.87 -12.53 -10.05
C LYS A 201 -2.10 -14.04 -10.12
N TYR A 202 -1.42 -14.71 -11.07
CA TYR A 202 -1.73 -16.07 -11.49
C TYR A 202 -0.50 -17.00 -11.61
N SER A 203 0.64 -16.63 -11.02
CA SER A 203 1.85 -17.47 -10.98
C SER A 203 2.45 -17.49 -9.58
N ASP A 204 2.89 -18.67 -9.15
CA ASP A 204 3.58 -18.95 -7.88
C ASP A 204 5.11 -18.87 -7.99
N SER A 205 5.64 -18.69 -9.20
CA SER A 205 7.08 -18.56 -9.47
C SER A 205 7.44 -17.35 -10.35
N PRO A 206 7.01 -16.12 -10.00
CA PRO A 206 7.37 -14.93 -10.76
C PRO A 206 8.84 -14.56 -10.56
N SER A 207 9.45 -13.99 -11.59
CA SER A 207 10.79 -13.39 -11.53
C SER A 207 10.66 -11.89 -11.71
N GLU A 208 10.36 -11.18 -10.62
CA GLU A 208 10.08 -9.74 -10.61
C GLU A 208 10.90 -8.99 -9.55
N THR A 209 11.06 -7.68 -9.73
CA THR A 209 11.72 -6.82 -8.75
C THR A 209 10.69 -5.94 -8.05
N VAL A 210 10.66 -6.01 -6.71
CA VAL A 210 9.78 -5.18 -5.87
C VAL A 210 10.60 -4.08 -5.20
N GLY A 211 10.07 -2.87 -5.17
CA GLY A 211 10.69 -1.72 -4.52
C GLY A 211 9.68 -0.67 -4.11
N PHE A 212 10.12 0.28 -3.31
CA PHE A 212 9.29 1.41 -2.91
C PHE A 212 9.25 2.47 -4.02
N LYS A 213 8.04 2.97 -4.30
CA LYS A 213 7.85 4.21 -5.05
C LYS A 213 7.83 5.36 -4.06
N VAL A 214 8.82 6.24 -4.14
CA VAL A 214 8.86 7.46 -3.34
C VAL A 214 8.01 8.52 -4.03
N VAL A 215 7.06 9.10 -3.30
CA VAL A 215 6.21 10.20 -3.75
C VAL A 215 6.39 11.35 -2.76
N GLU A 216 6.59 12.56 -3.29
CA GLU A 216 6.81 13.77 -2.49
C GLU A 216 5.76 14.81 -2.88
N ASP A 217 4.85 15.07 -1.95
CA ASP A 217 3.78 16.02 -2.14
C ASP A 217 3.75 17.03 -0.98
N ILE A 218 3.29 18.23 -1.27
CA ILE A 218 2.98 19.26 -0.29
C ILE A 218 1.48 19.18 -0.03
N VAL A 219 1.14 18.95 1.23
CA VAL A 219 -0.24 18.89 1.73
C VAL A 219 -0.51 20.18 2.52
N ASP A 220 -1.59 20.86 2.19
CA ASP A 220 -2.07 22.01 2.95
C ASP A 220 -3.48 21.77 3.53
N VAL A 221 -4.04 22.77 4.21
CA VAL A 221 -5.34 22.67 4.88
C VAL A 221 -6.51 22.45 3.91
N ASP A 222 -6.35 22.76 2.63
CA ASP A 222 -7.37 22.47 1.61
C ASP A 222 -7.34 20.99 1.19
N ASP A 223 -6.20 20.32 1.37
CA ASP A 223 -6.03 18.88 1.14
C ASP A 223 -6.38 18.04 2.37
N ASP A 224 -6.03 18.51 3.57
CA ASP A 224 -6.26 17.80 4.84
C ASP A 224 -6.67 18.76 5.96
N ALA A 225 -7.97 18.76 6.28
CA ALA A 225 -8.53 19.57 7.36
C ALA A 225 -8.00 19.20 8.76
N SER A 226 -7.33 18.05 8.94
CA SER A 226 -6.67 17.73 10.22
C SER A 226 -5.42 18.57 10.48
N LEU A 227 -4.93 19.31 9.47
CA LEU A 227 -3.83 20.25 9.60
C LEU A 227 -4.24 21.58 10.25
N TYR A 228 -5.53 21.84 10.44
CA TYR A 228 -5.98 22.93 11.31
C TYR A 228 -5.48 22.71 12.74
N ASP A 229 -5.29 23.80 13.48
CA ASP A 229 -4.81 23.71 14.87
C ASP A 229 -5.74 22.79 15.68
N ASN A 230 -5.12 21.89 16.44
CA ASN A 230 -5.79 20.91 17.27
C ASN A 230 -6.32 21.50 18.59
N GLN A 231 -6.11 22.80 18.82
CA GLN A 231 -6.70 23.55 19.92
C GLN A 231 -7.92 24.35 19.45
N GLY A 232 -9.13 23.88 19.76
CA GLY A 232 -10.32 24.74 19.71
C GLY A 232 -10.18 25.86 20.78
N ALA A 233 -10.58 27.12 20.60
CA ALA A 233 -11.38 27.74 19.56
C ALA A 233 -10.56 28.77 18.77
N VAL A 234 -10.32 28.41 17.50
CA VAL A 234 -9.76 29.17 16.36
C VAL A 234 -8.36 29.77 16.53
N PRO A 235 -7.41 29.17 15.82
CA PRO A 235 -6.42 29.93 15.08
C PRO A 235 -6.29 29.44 13.62
N ASN A 236 -6.24 30.41 12.70
CA ASN A 236 -6.26 30.29 11.22
C ASN A 236 -7.62 30.04 10.55
N THR A 237 -8.58 30.95 10.77
CA THR A 237 -9.47 31.40 9.68
C THR A 237 -9.02 32.77 9.19
#